data_AF-G2P862-F1
#
_entry.id   AF-G2P862-F1
#
_cell.length_a   1.000
_cell.length_b   1.000
_cell.length_c   1.000
_cell.angle_alpha   90.00
_cell.angle_beta   90.00
_cell.angle_gamma   90.00
#
_symmetry.space_group_name_H-M   'P 1'
#
loop_
_entity.id
_entity.type
_entity.pdbx_description
1 polymer ?
#
loop_
_entity_poly.entity_id
_entity_poly.type
_entity_poly.pdbx_seq_one_letter_code
_entity_poly.pdbx_strand_id
1 'polypeptide(L)'
;MARRGSTEWGMPRGPRGGRLRVVVSVGILVALAGCSGASDDSDKESPEEAATARKSPATASRSPSPSPSPTPSADSIAQACGDTQFDVDDVLPWNPEAPAYAGGGTHSVTLFKGGPDFDESGTESDAEADDEPKLPDKWASSSDPELIVCEFLAKESVGGQLITCEYEELGGDGSVSTRVPVYSAGYSYRVLEAKTGRLVDTFKLSGSVSGWDSCPVEQSDIASSEAAYQHVSSRDLTKRLRSLVEGPTGD
;
A
#
# COMPACT_ATOMS: atom_id res chain seq x y z
N MET A 1 -62.16 24.52 1.57
CA MET A 1 -61.93 25.78 2.32
C MET A 1 -60.65 25.60 3.14
N ALA A 2 -59.51 26.05 2.60
CA ALA A 2 -58.65 27.15 3.11
C ALA A 2 -57.82 26.74 4.35
N ARG A 3 -56.48 26.90 4.48
CA ARG A 3 -55.44 27.76 3.86
C ARG A 3 -54.08 27.02 3.92
N ARG A 4 -53.25 27.02 2.86
CA ARG A 4 -52.03 27.85 2.67
C ARG A 4 -51.24 28.20 3.95
N GLY A 5 -49.97 27.78 3.96
CA GLY A 5 -48.91 28.27 4.84
C GLY A 5 -47.53 27.88 4.31
N SER A 6 -47.10 28.54 3.22
CA SER A 6 -45.71 28.55 2.76
C SER A 6 -44.90 29.44 3.70
N THR A 7 -43.77 28.95 4.20
CA THR A 7 -42.78 29.82 4.85
C THR A 7 -41.40 29.54 4.26
N GLU A 8 -41.08 30.40 3.30
CA GLU A 8 -39.78 30.62 2.68
C GLU A 8 -38.98 31.54 3.60
N TRP A 9 -37.84 31.06 4.11
CA TRP A 9 -36.74 31.83 4.70
C TRP A 9 -35.49 31.03 4.33
N GLY A 10 -34.45 31.52 3.68
CA GLY A 10 -33.89 32.85 3.57
C GLY A 10 -32.38 32.64 3.63
N MET A 11 -31.74 32.40 2.49
CA MET A 11 -30.28 32.24 2.38
C MET A 11 -29.56 33.56 2.75
N PRO A 12 -28.50 33.53 3.56
CA PRO A 12 -27.48 34.57 3.53
C PRO A 12 -26.40 34.24 2.49
N ARG A 13 -26.17 35.20 1.57
CA ARG A 13 -25.04 35.25 0.63
C ARG A 13 -23.80 35.86 1.32
N GLY A 14 -22.64 35.19 1.19
CA GLY A 14 -21.27 35.74 1.08
C GLY A 14 -20.66 36.49 2.29
N PRO A 15 -19.33 36.39 2.51
CA PRO A 15 -18.33 37.09 1.66
C PRO A 15 -17.21 36.17 1.16
N ARG A 16 -16.78 36.30 -0.10
CA ARG A 16 -15.58 37.05 -0.59
C ARG A 16 -14.23 36.60 0.00
N GLY A 17 -13.50 35.85 -0.82
CA GLY A 17 -12.15 36.20 -1.30
C GLY A 17 -11.02 36.31 -0.28
N GLY A 18 -10.18 35.28 -0.23
CA GLY A 18 -8.84 35.35 0.34
C GLY A 18 -7.88 34.45 -0.45
N ARG A 19 -7.21 35.01 -1.47
CA ARG A 19 -6.06 34.38 -2.12
C ARG A 19 -4.86 34.55 -1.18
N LEU A 20 -4.48 33.53 -0.42
CA LEU A 20 -3.21 33.53 0.28
C LEU A 20 -2.14 32.93 -0.64
N ARG A 21 -1.25 33.78 -1.13
CA ARG A 21 -0.01 33.40 -1.82
C ARG A 21 1.02 33.07 -0.74
N VAL A 22 1.47 31.81 -0.68
CA VAL A 22 2.67 31.45 0.10
C VAL A 22 3.86 31.43 -0.85
N VAL A 23 4.91 32.13 -0.43
CA VAL A 23 6.14 32.43 -1.17
C VAL A 23 7.07 31.23 -1.13
N VAL A 24 7.63 30.89 -2.30
CA VAL A 24 8.69 29.89 -2.51
C VAL A 24 10.02 30.50 -2.07
N SER A 25 10.76 29.80 -1.21
CA SER A 25 12.15 30.12 -0.87
C SER A 25 13.07 29.02 -1.41
N VAL A 26 13.76 29.33 -2.50
CA VAL A 26 14.84 28.52 -3.06
C VAL A 26 16.12 28.78 -2.25
N GLY A 27 16.66 27.75 -1.60
CA GLY A 27 17.97 27.78 -0.98
C GLY A 27 18.93 26.85 -1.74
N ILE A 28 19.68 27.42 -2.68
CA ILE A 28 20.85 26.79 -3.31
C ILE A 28 22.09 27.14 -2.49
N LEU A 29 22.86 26.15 -2.07
CA LEU A 29 24.25 26.33 -1.62
C LEU A 29 25.13 25.29 -2.30
N VAL A 30 26.07 25.80 -3.12
CA VAL A 30 27.16 25.09 -3.80
C VAL A 30 28.47 25.70 -3.31
N ALA A 31 29.45 24.87 -2.95
CA ALA A 31 30.91 25.06 -3.09
C ALA A 31 31.62 23.91 -2.33
N LEU A 32 32.34 22.96 -2.95
CA LEU A 32 33.64 22.99 -3.66
C LEU A 32 34.89 22.79 -2.78
N ALA A 33 35.77 21.90 -3.28
CA ALA A 33 37.20 21.67 -3.00
C ALA A 33 37.55 21.04 -1.62
N GLY A 34 38.34 19.98 -1.50
CA GLY A 34 39.41 19.45 -2.35
C GLY A 34 40.77 19.81 -1.73
N CYS A 35 41.55 18.83 -1.27
CA CYS A 35 43.01 18.88 -1.21
C CYS A 35 43.60 17.50 -0.90
N SER A 36 44.29 16.95 -1.90
CA SER A 36 45.26 15.86 -1.78
C SER A 36 46.55 16.41 -1.16
N GLY A 37 47.23 15.62 -0.32
CA GLY A 37 48.55 15.95 0.21
C GLY A 37 49.38 14.68 0.34
N ALA A 38 50.37 14.53 -0.53
CA ALA A 38 51.42 13.53 -0.52
C ALA A 38 52.66 14.06 0.23
N SER A 39 53.52 13.13 0.71
CA SER A 39 54.94 13.25 1.13
C SER A 39 55.21 12.18 2.20
N ASP A 40 56.33 11.47 2.30
CA ASP A 40 57.67 11.62 1.72
C ASP A 40 58.43 10.27 1.81
N ASP A 41 59.38 10.10 0.89
CA ASP A 41 60.38 9.04 0.80
C ASP A 41 61.41 9.08 1.94
N SER A 42 61.99 7.93 2.30
CA SER A 42 63.38 7.84 2.78
C SER A 42 63.87 6.39 2.78
N ASP A 43 64.74 6.12 1.80
CA ASP A 43 65.61 4.95 1.69
C ASP A 43 66.52 4.74 2.91
N LYS A 44 66.80 3.46 3.22
CA LYS A 44 68.13 3.06 3.70
C LYS A 44 68.44 1.59 3.41
N GLU A 45 69.57 1.41 2.74
CA GLU A 45 70.14 0.17 2.20
C GLU A 45 70.91 -0.66 3.25
N SER A 46 70.64 -1.99 3.25
CA SER A 46 71.46 -3.21 3.47
C SER A 46 72.60 -3.29 4.53
N PRO A 47 73.00 -4.50 5.03
CA PRO A 47 73.27 -5.72 4.24
C PRO A 47 72.89 -7.11 4.81
N GLU A 48 72.59 -8.01 3.85
CA GLU A 48 73.10 -9.40 3.67
C GLU A 48 73.21 -10.38 4.87
N GLU A 49 72.38 -11.43 4.88
CA GLU A 49 72.84 -12.79 5.24
C GLU A 49 71.94 -13.87 4.62
N ALA A 50 72.56 -14.89 4.04
CA ALA A 50 71.94 -15.93 3.23
C ALA A 50 71.33 -17.07 4.05
N ALA A 51 70.12 -17.51 3.70
CA ALA A 51 69.64 -18.85 4.04
C ALA A 51 68.64 -19.38 2.98
N THR A 52 69.12 -20.36 2.22
CA THR A 52 68.37 -21.22 1.30
C THR A 52 67.16 -21.89 1.96
N ALA A 53 65.96 -21.73 1.39
CA ALA A 53 64.81 -22.59 1.65
C ALA A 53 64.00 -22.86 0.37
N ARG A 54 63.75 -24.16 0.13
CA ARG A 54 63.04 -24.75 -1.03
C ARG A 54 61.68 -24.08 -1.30
N LYS A 55 61.44 -23.70 -2.57
CA LYS A 55 60.09 -23.45 -3.10
C LYS A 55 59.29 -24.76 -3.12
N SER A 56 58.36 -24.94 -2.18
CA SER A 56 57.19 -25.79 -2.38
C SER A 56 56.12 -25.00 -3.15
N PRO A 57 55.40 -25.60 -4.10
CA PRO A 57 54.31 -24.92 -4.78
C PRO A 57 53.18 -24.68 -3.76
N ALA A 58 52.87 -23.41 -3.51
CA ALA A 58 51.71 -23.04 -2.72
C ALA A 58 50.45 -23.45 -3.51
N THR A 59 49.77 -24.49 -3.05
CA THR A 59 48.39 -24.78 -3.43
C THR A 59 47.56 -23.57 -3.06
N ALA A 60 47.10 -22.81 -4.05
CA ALA A 60 46.21 -21.68 -3.87
C ALA A 60 44.92 -22.18 -3.19
N SER A 61 44.82 -21.96 -1.88
CA SER A 61 43.60 -22.18 -1.13
C SER A 61 42.56 -21.20 -1.66
N ARG A 62 41.63 -21.70 -2.49
CA ARG A 62 40.46 -20.94 -2.92
C ARG A 62 39.66 -20.63 -1.65
N SER A 63 39.73 -19.37 -1.20
CA SER A 63 38.83 -18.89 -0.15
C SER A 63 37.39 -19.18 -0.59
N PRO A 64 36.55 -19.74 0.29
CA PRO A 64 35.13 -19.88 0.00
C PRO A 64 34.56 -18.47 -0.23
N SER A 65 33.95 -18.28 -1.39
CA SER A 65 33.25 -17.04 -1.72
C SER A 65 32.21 -16.76 -0.64
N PRO A 66 32.08 -15.53 -0.11
CA PRO A 66 31.06 -15.22 0.87
C PRO A 66 29.69 -15.56 0.28
N SER A 67 28.88 -16.30 1.04
CA SER A 67 27.50 -16.59 0.70
C SER A 67 26.74 -15.26 0.61
N PRO A 68 25.91 -15.02 -0.43
CA PRO A 68 25.16 -13.79 -0.52
C PRO A 68 24.25 -13.65 0.71
N SER A 69 24.20 -12.45 1.28
CA SER A 69 23.23 -12.13 2.34
C SER A 69 21.81 -12.23 1.77
N PRO A 70 20.84 -12.71 2.54
CA PRO A 70 19.45 -12.78 2.08
C PRO A 70 18.97 -11.38 1.68
N THR A 71 18.20 -11.31 0.60
CA THR A 71 17.57 -10.05 0.18
C THR A 71 16.51 -9.69 1.24
N PRO A 72 16.51 -8.45 1.77
CA PRO A 72 15.50 -8.04 2.75
C PRO A 72 14.10 -8.17 2.13
N SER A 73 13.14 -8.62 2.92
CA SER A 73 11.74 -8.82 2.51
C SER A 73 10.83 -8.28 3.61
N ALA A 74 9.59 -7.93 3.24
CA ALA A 74 8.57 -7.59 4.21
C ALA A 74 8.16 -8.86 4.99
N ASP A 75 7.87 -8.71 6.29
CA ASP A 75 7.40 -9.80 7.15
C ASP A 75 5.89 -10.05 6.97
N SER A 76 5.17 -9.15 6.29
CA SER A 76 3.73 -9.22 5.99
C SER A 76 3.37 -8.50 4.69
N ILE A 77 2.20 -8.80 4.12
CA ILE A 77 1.66 -8.01 2.99
C ILE A 77 1.38 -6.57 3.45
N ALA A 78 0.92 -6.38 4.69
CA ALA A 78 0.69 -5.07 5.27
C ALA A 78 1.96 -4.20 5.26
N GLN A 79 3.10 -4.76 5.69
CA GLN A 79 4.38 -4.07 5.66
C GLN A 79 4.84 -3.77 4.23
N ALA A 80 4.64 -4.68 3.27
CA ALA A 80 4.95 -4.43 1.87
C ALA A 80 4.08 -3.31 1.28
N CYS A 81 2.80 -3.30 1.64
CA CYS A 81 1.85 -2.27 1.22
C CYS A 81 2.15 -0.89 1.83
N GLY A 82 2.79 -0.87 3.00
CA GLY A 82 3.07 0.35 3.77
C GLY A 82 1.79 1.04 4.25
N ASP A 83 1.94 2.17 4.91
CA ASP A 83 0.84 2.95 5.44
C ASP A 83 0.42 4.10 4.50
N THR A 84 -0.33 5.06 5.03
CA THR A 84 -0.76 6.26 4.28
C THR A 84 0.36 7.26 3.97
N GLN A 85 1.52 7.16 4.61
CA GLN A 85 2.71 8.00 4.41
C GLN A 85 3.76 7.36 3.48
N PHE A 86 3.31 6.45 2.61
CA PHE A 86 4.11 5.71 1.64
C PHE A 86 5.34 6.46 1.09
N ASP A 87 6.52 5.92 1.41
CA ASP A 87 7.76 6.24 0.72
C ASP A 87 8.14 5.07 -0.19
N VAL A 88 8.38 5.37 -1.47
CA VAL A 88 8.77 4.37 -2.46
C VAL A 88 10.15 3.78 -2.18
N ASP A 89 11.01 4.53 -1.49
CA ASP A 89 12.37 4.12 -1.15
C ASP A 89 12.42 3.15 0.04
N ASP A 90 11.34 3.07 0.82
CA ASP A 90 11.22 2.20 2.00
C ASP A 90 10.43 0.91 1.73
N VAL A 91 9.97 0.68 0.50
CA VAL A 91 9.17 -0.50 0.15
C VAL A 91 10.05 -1.74 0.07
N LEU A 92 9.73 -2.73 0.90
CA LEU A 92 10.37 -4.04 0.85
C LEU A 92 9.59 -4.99 -0.09
N PRO A 93 10.30 -5.86 -0.83
CA PRO A 93 9.63 -6.93 -1.57
C PRO A 93 8.91 -7.85 -0.58
N TRP A 94 7.68 -8.25 -0.91
CA TRP A 94 6.95 -9.20 -0.07
C TRP A 94 7.46 -10.63 -0.26
N ASN A 95 7.72 -11.03 -1.49
CA ASN A 95 8.22 -12.37 -1.81
C ASN A 95 9.29 -12.29 -2.92
N PRO A 96 10.58 -12.18 -2.60
CA PRO A 96 11.66 -12.13 -3.59
C PRO A 96 11.76 -13.37 -4.49
N GLU A 97 11.19 -14.50 -4.06
CA GLU A 97 11.17 -15.75 -4.82
C GLU A 97 10.01 -15.80 -5.82
N ALA A 98 9.03 -14.91 -5.71
CA ALA A 98 7.90 -14.81 -6.64
C ALA A 98 8.34 -14.59 -8.09
N PRO A 99 7.50 -14.97 -9.07
CA PRO A 99 7.73 -14.63 -10.47
C PRO A 99 7.79 -13.11 -10.66
N ALA A 100 8.63 -12.66 -11.60
CA ALA A 100 8.78 -11.24 -11.89
C ALA A 100 7.61 -10.73 -12.72
N TYR A 101 7.14 -9.52 -12.43
CA TYR A 101 6.10 -8.88 -13.22
C TYR A 101 6.68 -8.41 -14.57
N ALA A 102 6.33 -9.11 -15.64
CA ALA A 102 6.83 -8.84 -16.99
C ALA A 102 5.99 -7.82 -17.79
N GLY A 103 4.80 -7.45 -17.29
CA GLY A 103 3.88 -6.50 -17.96
C GLY A 103 3.11 -7.06 -19.16
N GLY A 104 3.44 -8.27 -19.63
CA GLY A 104 2.74 -8.98 -20.70
C GLY A 104 2.33 -10.38 -20.27
N GLY A 105 1.13 -10.79 -20.68
CA GLY A 105 0.53 -12.07 -20.29
C GLY A 105 -0.35 -11.98 -19.05
N THR A 106 -0.95 -13.12 -18.67
CA THR A 106 -1.76 -13.22 -17.47
C THR A 106 -0.88 -13.31 -16.24
N HIS A 107 -1.13 -12.45 -15.26
CA HIS A 107 -0.39 -12.38 -14.00
C HIS A 107 -1.25 -12.78 -12.80
N SER A 108 -0.63 -13.35 -11.77
CA SER A 108 -1.27 -13.63 -10.48
C SER A 108 -1.23 -12.39 -9.57
N VAL A 109 -2.27 -12.23 -8.76
CA VAL A 109 -2.49 -11.04 -7.94
C VAL A 109 -2.99 -11.43 -6.56
N THR A 110 -2.55 -10.73 -5.53
CA THR A 110 -3.20 -10.71 -4.22
C THR A 110 -3.75 -9.33 -3.90
N LEU A 111 -4.87 -9.27 -3.17
CA LEU A 111 -5.48 -8.02 -2.73
C LEU A 111 -5.36 -7.92 -1.22
N PHE A 112 -4.77 -6.83 -0.77
CA PHE A 112 -4.71 -6.43 0.62
C PHE A 112 -5.64 -5.24 0.85
N LYS A 113 -6.50 -5.33 1.86
CA LYS A 113 -7.41 -4.25 2.26
C LYS A 113 -6.93 -3.61 3.54
N GLY A 114 -6.36 -2.42 3.43
CA GLY A 114 -6.01 -1.57 4.56
C GLY A 114 -7.27 -0.96 5.19
N GLY A 115 -7.69 -1.50 6.34
CA GLY A 115 -8.80 -0.96 7.12
C GLY A 115 -8.56 0.48 7.63
N PRO A 116 -9.62 1.18 8.07
CA PRO A 116 -9.55 2.56 8.57
C PRO A 116 -8.77 2.70 9.90
N ASP A 117 -8.58 1.58 10.61
CA ASP A 117 -7.94 1.47 11.92
C ASP A 117 -6.65 0.62 11.87
N PHE A 118 -5.80 0.82 10.87
CA PHE A 118 -4.42 0.33 10.98
C PHE A 118 -3.67 1.15 12.05
N ASP A 119 -3.96 0.91 13.32
CA ASP A 119 -2.93 0.94 14.34
C ASP A 119 -2.00 -0.25 14.09
N GLU A 120 -0.70 -0.09 14.32
CA GLU A 120 0.37 -1.04 13.99
C GLU A 120 0.21 -2.46 14.59
N SER A 121 -0.90 -2.77 15.26
CA SER A 121 -1.20 -4.04 15.92
C SER A 121 -1.72 -5.13 14.96
N GLY A 122 -1.01 -5.33 13.85
CA GLY A 122 -0.66 -6.66 13.32
C GLY A 122 -1.76 -7.72 13.12
N THR A 123 -3.02 -7.37 12.97
CA THR A 123 -4.02 -8.33 12.50
C THR A 123 -4.11 -8.19 10.99
N GLU A 124 -3.37 -9.07 10.34
CA GLU A 124 -3.62 -9.46 8.95
C GLU A 124 -5.07 -9.94 8.90
N SER A 125 -6.00 -9.02 8.66
CA SER A 125 -7.29 -9.41 8.12
C SER A 125 -6.95 -9.82 6.70
N ASP A 126 -6.63 -11.12 6.54
CA ASP A 126 -6.98 -11.85 5.34
C ASP A 126 -8.43 -11.42 5.07
N ALA A 127 -8.63 -10.45 4.18
CA ALA A 127 -9.95 -9.93 3.89
C ALA A 127 -10.77 -11.17 3.56
N GLU A 128 -11.71 -11.52 4.45
CA GLU A 128 -12.44 -12.76 4.35
C GLU A 128 -13.00 -12.83 2.94
N ALA A 129 -12.99 -14.03 2.35
CA ALA A 129 -13.30 -14.22 0.94
C ALA A 129 -14.68 -13.68 0.52
N ASP A 130 -15.48 -13.20 1.46
CA ASP A 130 -16.81 -12.67 1.31
C ASP A 130 -16.96 -11.14 1.19
N ASP A 131 -15.93 -10.35 1.54
CA ASP A 131 -16.04 -8.89 1.48
C ASP A 131 -15.72 -8.31 0.10
N GLU A 132 -16.49 -7.30 -0.35
CA GLU A 132 -16.15 -6.53 -1.55
C GLU A 132 -15.01 -5.52 -1.29
N PRO A 133 -14.21 -5.16 -2.33
CA PRO A 133 -14.12 -5.83 -3.62
C PRO A 133 -13.36 -7.17 -3.52
N LYS A 134 -13.68 -8.11 -4.42
CA LYS A 134 -12.97 -9.39 -4.60
C LYS A 134 -12.21 -9.41 -5.93
N LEU A 135 -11.08 -10.11 -5.95
CA LEU A 135 -10.39 -10.45 -7.19
C LEU A 135 -11.07 -11.67 -7.86
N PRO A 136 -11.09 -11.75 -9.20
CA PRO A 136 -11.50 -12.98 -9.89
C PRO A 136 -10.59 -14.15 -9.51
N ASP A 137 -11.14 -15.35 -9.28
CA ASP A 137 -10.39 -16.56 -8.89
C ASP A 137 -9.21 -16.88 -9.82
N LYS A 138 -9.36 -16.60 -11.12
CA LYS A 138 -8.32 -16.82 -12.13
C LYS A 138 -7.10 -15.88 -11.99
N TRP A 139 -7.23 -14.81 -11.22
CA TRP A 139 -6.16 -13.85 -10.92
C TRP A 139 -5.64 -14.05 -9.50
N ALA A 140 -6.53 -14.36 -8.56
CA ALA A 140 -6.21 -14.47 -7.15
C ALA A 140 -5.18 -15.58 -6.88
N SER A 141 -4.09 -15.22 -6.20
CA SER A 141 -3.07 -16.15 -5.69
C SER A 141 -2.54 -15.65 -4.36
N SER A 142 -2.57 -16.50 -3.33
CA SER A 142 -2.03 -16.18 -2.00
C SER A 142 -0.61 -16.68 -1.77
N SER A 143 -0.13 -17.68 -2.52
CA SER A 143 1.22 -18.25 -2.28
C SER A 143 2.31 -17.45 -2.99
N ASP A 144 2.12 -17.19 -4.29
CA ASP A 144 3.14 -16.57 -5.14
C ASP A 144 2.50 -15.60 -6.17
N PRO A 145 1.79 -14.55 -5.73
CA PRO A 145 1.37 -13.47 -6.60
C PRO A 145 2.56 -12.77 -7.27
N GLU A 146 2.40 -12.38 -8.52
CA GLU A 146 3.32 -11.46 -9.22
C GLU A 146 3.07 -10.00 -8.79
N LEU A 147 1.80 -9.68 -8.49
CA LEU A 147 1.35 -8.34 -8.10
C LEU A 147 0.64 -8.33 -6.75
N ILE A 148 0.88 -7.28 -5.98
CA ILE A 148 0.16 -6.97 -4.75
C ILE A 148 -0.65 -5.72 -4.99
N VAL A 149 -1.97 -5.80 -4.77
CA VAL A 149 -2.87 -4.66 -4.83
C VAL A 149 -3.20 -4.25 -3.41
N CYS A 150 -2.77 -3.07 -3.02
CA CYS A 150 -3.00 -2.51 -1.70
C CYS A 150 -4.12 -1.47 -1.77
N GLU A 151 -5.23 -1.71 -1.09
CA GLU A 151 -6.37 -0.80 -0.98
C GLU A 151 -6.30 0.00 0.32
N PHE A 152 -6.57 1.30 0.26
CA PHE A 152 -6.61 2.18 1.44
C PHE A 152 -7.79 3.12 1.35
N LEU A 153 -8.53 3.29 2.46
CA LEU A 153 -9.54 4.32 2.56
C LEU A 153 -8.90 5.71 2.39
N ALA A 154 -9.32 6.46 1.38
CA ALA A 154 -8.92 7.85 1.19
C ALA A 154 -9.80 8.73 2.10
N LYS A 155 -9.32 9.02 3.32
CA LYS A 155 -10.08 9.76 4.35
C LYS A 155 -10.61 11.10 3.84
N GLU A 156 -9.90 11.76 2.94
CA GLU A 156 -10.31 13.01 2.28
C GLU A 156 -11.46 12.85 1.29
N SER A 157 -11.77 11.62 0.88
CA SER A 157 -12.81 11.24 -0.07
C SER A 157 -14.04 10.62 0.59
N VAL A 158 -14.12 10.66 1.93
CA VAL A 158 -15.35 10.31 2.65
C VAL A 158 -16.37 11.43 2.45
N GLY A 159 -17.54 11.05 1.95
CA GLY A 159 -18.64 11.95 1.63
C GLY A 159 -19.82 11.83 2.61
N GLY A 160 -21.02 12.09 2.11
CA GLY A 160 -22.24 12.08 2.91
C GLY A 160 -22.67 10.67 3.32
N GLN A 161 -23.48 10.60 4.38
CA GLN A 161 -24.14 9.36 4.78
C GLN A 161 -25.15 8.93 3.70
N LEU A 162 -25.08 7.67 3.31
CA LEU A 162 -25.98 7.04 2.34
C LEU A 162 -27.21 6.44 3.02
N ILE A 163 -26.97 5.63 4.05
CA ILE A 163 -28.00 4.89 4.81
C ILE A 163 -27.57 4.69 6.28
N THR A 164 -28.43 4.05 7.06
CA THR A 164 -28.08 3.46 8.36
C THR A 164 -28.47 1.98 8.33
N CYS A 165 -27.52 1.09 8.60
CA CYS A 165 -27.77 -0.33 8.84
C CYS A 165 -28.33 -0.48 10.25
N GLU A 166 -29.43 -1.23 10.41
CA GLU A 166 -30.06 -1.49 11.71
C GLU A 166 -30.05 -2.98 11.98
N TYR A 167 -29.54 -3.37 13.14
CA TYR A 167 -29.41 -4.76 13.56
C TYR A 167 -30.16 -4.95 14.87
N GLU A 168 -31.01 -5.96 14.92
CA GLU A 168 -31.72 -6.33 16.15
C GLU A 168 -30.83 -7.26 16.99
N GLU A 169 -30.49 -6.87 18.21
CA GLU A 169 -29.80 -7.78 19.13
C GLU A 169 -30.75 -8.88 19.61
N LEU A 170 -30.38 -10.14 19.35
CA LEU A 170 -31.14 -11.30 19.81
C LEU A 170 -30.86 -11.54 21.31
N GLY A 171 -31.84 -11.27 22.18
CA GLY A 171 -31.84 -11.80 23.56
C GLY A 171 -32.20 -10.86 24.71
N GLY A 172 -32.57 -9.61 24.46
CA GLY A 172 -32.96 -8.65 25.52
C GLY A 172 -34.44 -8.29 25.52
N ASP A 173 -34.97 -7.95 26.69
CA ASP A 173 -36.30 -7.43 26.99
C ASP A 173 -36.53 -6.02 26.40
N GLY A 174 -36.45 -5.91 25.08
CA GLY A 174 -36.80 -4.70 24.34
C GLY A 174 -35.59 -3.93 23.82
N SER A 175 -35.19 -4.30 22.61
CA SER A 175 -34.83 -3.37 21.51
C SER A 175 -33.65 -2.41 21.76
N VAL A 176 -32.46 -2.95 22.01
CA VAL A 176 -31.24 -2.24 21.60
C VAL A 176 -30.98 -2.66 20.15
N SER A 177 -31.26 -1.75 19.22
CA SER A 177 -30.88 -1.93 17.81
C SER A 177 -29.50 -1.30 17.62
N THR A 178 -28.51 -2.09 17.23
CA THR A 178 -27.22 -1.54 16.80
C THR A 178 -27.41 -0.83 15.47
N ARG A 179 -26.88 0.39 15.38
CA ARG A 179 -27.03 1.25 14.21
C ARG A 179 -25.67 1.64 13.67
N VAL A 180 -25.39 1.25 12.44
CA VAL A 180 -24.13 1.56 11.76
C VAL A 180 -24.42 2.47 10.57
N PRO A 181 -24.05 3.76 10.60
CA PRO A 181 -24.19 4.64 9.46
C PRO A 181 -23.21 4.24 8.34
N VAL A 182 -23.68 4.21 7.10
CA VAL A 182 -22.84 3.95 5.91
C VAL A 182 -22.57 5.26 5.20
N TYR A 183 -21.30 5.60 4.96
CA TYR A 183 -20.89 6.81 4.24
C TYR A 183 -20.39 6.47 2.83
N SER A 184 -20.64 7.35 1.86
CA SER A 184 -19.95 7.26 0.57
C SER A 184 -18.45 7.43 0.80
N ALA A 185 -17.61 6.65 0.14
CA ALA A 185 -16.16 6.66 0.33
C ALA A 185 -15.40 6.59 -0.99
N GLY A 186 -14.13 6.97 -0.95
CA GLY A 186 -13.16 6.74 -2.02
C GLY A 186 -11.94 6.05 -1.47
N TYR A 187 -11.25 5.31 -2.34
CA TYR A 187 -10.12 4.47 -1.99
C TYR A 187 -8.94 4.78 -2.90
N SER A 188 -7.74 4.75 -2.32
CA SER A 188 -6.49 4.83 -3.05
C SER A 188 -5.89 3.42 -3.14
N TYR A 189 -5.42 3.08 -4.32
CA TYR A 189 -4.80 1.79 -4.62
C TYR A 189 -3.35 1.98 -5.03
N ARG A 190 -2.50 1.11 -4.52
CA ARG A 190 -1.12 0.92 -4.97
C ARG A 190 -0.97 -0.49 -5.51
N VAL A 191 -0.32 -0.63 -6.66
CA VAL A 191 0.02 -1.93 -7.22
C VAL A 191 1.53 -2.09 -7.17
N LEU A 192 2.01 -3.10 -6.45
CA LEU A 192 3.43 -3.39 -6.26
C LEU A 192 3.79 -4.71 -6.94
N GLU A 193 4.99 -4.81 -7.48
CA GLU A 193 5.57 -6.09 -7.87
C GLU A 193 6.01 -6.85 -6.62
N ALA A 194 5.46 -8.05 -6.41
CA ALA A 194 5.72 -8.87 -5.22
C ALA A 194 7.21 -9.17 -5.01
N LYS A 195 7.93 -9.42 -6.12
CA LYS A 195 9.33 -9.80 -6.14
C LYS A 195 10.29 -8.70 -5.69
N THR A 196 9.99 -7.46 -6.05
CA THR A 196 10.95 -6.35 -5.96
C THR A 196 10.46 -5.22 -5.06
N GLY A 197 9.17 -5.19 -4.70
CA GLY A 197 8.55 -4.04 -4.05
C GLY A 197 8.33 -2.85 -4.99
N ARG A 198 8.70 -2.97 -6.28
CA ARG A 198 8.59 -1.86 -7.24
C ARG A 198 7.13 -1.45 -7.42
N LEU A 199 6.87 -0.15 -7.30
CA LEU A 199 5.58 0.44 -7.64
C LEU A 199 5.30 0.32 -9.15
N VAL A 200 4.23 -0.41 -9.48
CA VAL A 200 3.77 -0.65 -10.86
C VAL A 200 2.72 0.40 -11.27
N ASP A 201 1.74 0.68 -10.40
CA ASP A 201 0.66 1.61 -10.71
C ASP A 201 0.05 2.22 -9.43
N THR A 202 -0.58 3.37 -9.58
CA THR A 202 -1.41 4.00 -8.54
C THR A 202 -2.70 4.51 -9.14
N PHE A 203 -3.81 4.33 -8.42
CA PHE A 203 -5.09 4.86 -8.86
C PHE A 203 -6.05 5.07 -7.70
N LYS A 204 -7.18 5.74 -7.99
CA LYS A 204 -8.27 5.90 -7.03
C LYS A 204 -9.56 5.34 -7.62
N LEU A 205 -10.38 4.72 -6.78
CA LEU A 205 -11.75 4.32 -7.12
C LEU A 205 -12.71 4.86 -6.07
N SER A 206 -13.90 5.25 -6.51
CA SER A 206 -15.00 5.58 -5.60
C SER A 206 -15.76 4.32 -5.26
N GLY A 207 -16.32 4.27 -4.05
CA GLY A 207 -17.29 3.25 -3.66
C GLY A 207 -18.43 3.20 -4.67
N SER A 208 -18.77 2.00 -5.11
CA SER A 208 -19.79 1.77 -6.15
C SER A 208 -20.77 0.66 -5.82
N VAL A 209 -20.52 -0.05 -4.72
CA VAL A 209 -21.47 -0.97 -4.09
C VAL A 209 -22.64 -0.16 -3.50
N SER A 210 -23.83 -0.74 -3.40
CA SER A 210 -24.94 -0.02 -2.78
C SER A 210 -24.66 0.21 -1.29
N GLY A 211 -25.30 1.23 -0.69
CA GLY A 211 -25.14 1.47 0.75
C GLY A 211 -25.55 0.27 1.60
N TRP A 212 -26.62 -0.44 1.20
CA TRP A 212 -27.12 -1.62 1.91
C TRP A 212 -26.18 -2.83 1.80
N ASP A 213 -25.55 -3.00 0.64
CA ASP A 213 -24.57 -4.07 0.43
C ASP A 213 -23.20 -3.73 1.07
N SER A 214 -23.05 -2.53 1.65
CA SER A 214 -21.89 -2.13 2.45
C SER A 214 -22.15 -2.18 3.96
N CYS A 215 -23.27 -2.78 4.37
CA CYS A 215 -23.56 -3.05 5.77
C CYS A 215 -22.66 -4.19 6.28
N PRO A 216 -21.98 -4.04 7.42
CA PRO A 216 -21.26 -5.13 8.06
C PRO A 216 -22.18 -6.33 8.29
N VAL A 217 -21.69 -7.55 8.06
CA VAL A 217 -22.48 -8.78 8.24
C VAL A 217 -22.02 -9.60 9.43
N GLU A 218 -20.75 -9.47 9.82
CA GLU A 218 -20.18 -10.18 10.97
C GLU A 218 -20.53 -9.49 12.28
N GLN A 219 -20.91 -10.27 13.30
CA GLN A 219 -21.33 -9.71 14.59
C GLN A 219 -20.20 -8.93 15.29
N SER A 220 -18.94 -9.38 15.15
CA SER A 220 -17.78 -8.65 15.66
C SER A 220 -17.69 -7.25 15.05
N ASP A 221 -17.93 -7.16 13.75
CA ASP A 221 -17.80 -5.93 12.98
C ASP A 221 -18.97 -5.01 13.29
N ILE A 222 -20.19 -5.55 13.36
CA ILE A 222 -21.39 -4.81 13.77
C ILE A 222 -21.20 -4.20 15.17
N ALA A 223 -20.67 -4.96 16.12
CA ALA A 223 -20.51 -4.53 17.51
C ALA A 223 -19.38 -3.50 17.71
N SER A 224 -18.35 -3.53 16.84
CA SER A 224 -17.18 -2.63 16.93
C SER A 224 -17.27 -1.43 16.00
N SER A 225 -18.12 -1.45 14.98
CA SER A 225 -18.21 -0.40 13.97
C SER A 225 -19.01 0.81 14.44
N GLU A 226 -18.34 1.95 14.58
CA GLU A 226 -19.03 3.25 14.71
C GLU A 226 -19.56 3.77 13.36
N ALA A 227 -18.99 3.29 12.25
CA ALA A 227 -19.36 3.63 10.89
C ALA A 227 -18.92 2.55 9.91
N ALA A 228 -19.62 2.45 8.79
CA ALA A 228 -19.23 1.67 7.63
C ALA A 228 -19.03 2.58 6.40
N TYR A 229 -18.28 2.09 5.42
CA TYR A 229 -17.90 2.85 4.24
C TYR A 229 -18.32 2.11 2.98
N GLN A 230 -18.86 2.84 2.01
CA GLN A 230 -19.33 2.29 0.75
C GLN A 230 -18.16 1.62 -0.01
N HIS A 231 -18.21 0.31 -0.17
CA HIS A 231 -17.15 -0.44 -0.82
C HIS A 231 -17.05 -0.16 -2.32
N VAL A 232 -15.87 -0.39 -2.89
CA VAL A 232 -15.66 -0.49 -4.33
C VAL A 232 -16.20 -1.84 -4.81
N SER A 233 -16.93 -1.87 -5.93
CA SER A 233 -17.40 -3.15 -6.46
C SER A 233 -16.27 -3.97 -7.07
N SER A 234 -16.37 -5.29 -6.94
CA SER A 234 -15.43 -6.25 -7.53
C SER A 234 -15.26 -6.03 -9.04
N ARG A 235 -16.35 -5.63 -9.72
CA ARG A 235 -16.36 -5.31 -11.16
C ARG A 235 -15.47 -4.12 -11.50
N ASP A 236 -15.57 -3.04 -10.72
CA ASP A 236 -14.85 -1.80 -11.01
C ASP A 236 -13.36 -1.94 -10.72
N LEU A 237 -13.00 -2.64 -9.63
CA LEU A 237 -11.62 -3.03 -9.35
C LEU A 237 -11.06 -3.92 -10.48
N THR A 238 -11.77 -4.98 -10.84
CA THR A 238 -11.38 -5.90 -11.92
C THR A 238 -11.16 -5.14 -13.24
N LYS A 239 -12.07 -4.22 -13.58
CA LYS A 239 -11.96 -3.42 -14.80
C LYS A 239 -10.70 -2.56 -14.79
N ARG A 240 -10.33 -1.98 -13.64
CA ARG A 240 -9.13 -1.13 -13.53
C ARG A 240 -7.83 -1.92 -13.58
N LEU A 241 -7.82 -3.13 -13.02
CA LEU A 241 -6.64 -3.99 -12.96
C LEU A 241 -6.39 -4.75 -14.27
N ARG A 242 -7.40 -4.93 -15.12
CA ARG A 242 -7.32 -5.79 -16.31
C ARG A 242 -6.08 -5.58 -17.17
N SER A 243 -5.72 -4.33 -17.47
CA SER A 243 -4.56 -4.06 -18.33
C SER A 243 -3.22 -4.44 -17.69
N LEU A 244 -3.14 -4.40 -16.36
CA LEU A 244 -1.95 -4.82 -15.62
C LEU A 244 -1.87 -6.35 -15.54
N VAL A 245 -3.02 -7.00 -15.37
CA VAL A 245 -3.11 -8.42 -15.07
C VAL A 245 -3.16 -9.29 -16.30
N GLU A 246 -3.80 -8.87 -17.39
CA GLU A 246 -3.92 -9.68 -18.61
C GLU A 246 -2.88 -9.26 -19.68
N GLY A 247 -2.21 -8.11 -19.49
CA GLY A 247 -1.26 -7.50 -20.42
C GLY A 247 -1.87 -7.23 -21.82
N PRO A 248 -1.11 -6.62 -22.74
CA PRO A 248 -1.41 -6.81 -24.15
C PRO A 248 -1.15 -8.28 -24.49
N THR A 249 -2.14 -8.95 -25.10
CA THR A 249 -1.89 -10.25 -25.73
C THR A 249 -0.87 -9.97 -26.83
N GLY A 250 0.33 -10.52 -26.70
CA GLY A 250 1.36 -10.36 -27.74
C GLY A 250 0.80 -10.90 -29.05
N ASP A 251 0.73 -10.04 -30.06
CA ASP A 251 0.50 -10.40 -31.47
C ASP A 251 1.73 -11.10 -32.06
#